data_AF-A0A7L3HE48-F1
#
_entry.id   AF-A0A7L3HE48-F1
#
_cell.length_a   1.000
_cell.length_b   1.000
_cell.length_c   1.000
_cell.angle_alpha   90.00
_cell.angle_beta   90.00
_cell.angle_gamma   90.00
#
_symmetry.space_group_name_H-M   'P 1'
#
loop_
_entity.id
_entity.type
_entity.pdbx_description
1 polymer ?
#
loop_
_entity_poly.entity_id
_entity_poly.type
_entity_poly.pdbx_seq_one_letter_code
_entity_poly.pdbx_strand_id
1 'polypeptide(L)'
;AQQSLREALSLLDSDDWETKEKGLVSIKHLAGSHSEVLLSRLREICLAVTSEVANLRSKVSYSAIVTLGELFVTLKEDMDSEVDEVARVLLQVVCNCPEFVEKAASQTLGIMGENVTPARAMAALLDSGVR
;
A
#
# COMPACT_ATOMS: atom_id res chain seq x y z
N ALA A 1 17.49 6.99 7.47
CA ALA A 1 16.35 6.93 6.54
C ALA A 1 16.66 6.10 5.28
N GLN A 2 17.58 6.49 4.38
CA GLN A 2 17.86 5.74 3.14
C GLN A 2 18.32 4.28 3.37
N GLN A 3 19.23 4.05 4.33
CA GLN A 3 19.66 2.70 4.70
C GLN A 3 18.50 1.87 5.28
N SER A 4 17.74 2.47 6.19
CA SER A 4 16.54 1.85 6.78
C SER A 4 15.49 1.48 5.74
N LEU A 5 15.34 2.28 4.68
CA LEU A 5 14.45 1.96 3.57
C LEU A 5 14.96 0.76 2.77
N ARG A 6 16.26 0.69 2.48
CA ARG A 6 16.85 -0.48 1.80
C ARG A 6 16.67 -1.75 2.61
N GLU A 7 16.89 -1.66 3.92
CA GLU A 7 16.65 -2.77 4.85
C GLU A 7 15.18 -3.18 4.83
N ALA A 8 14.25 -2.24 4.93
CA ALA A 8 12.82 -2.53 4.90
C ALA A 8 12.40 -3.24 3.60
N LEU A 9 12.91 -2.81 2.44
CA LEU A 9 12.65 -3.46 1.16
C LEU A 9 13.27 -4.87 1.09
N SER A 10 14.48 -5.06 1.62
CA SER A 10 15.10 -6.38 1.72
C SER A 10 14.32 -7.34 2.62
N LEU A 11 13.65 -6.83 3.66
CA LEU A 11 12.77 -7.65 4.51
C LEU A 11 11.52 -8.12 3.76
N LEU A 12 10.99 -7.32 2.83
CA LEU A 12 9.85 -7.71 1.99
C LEU A 12 10.22 -8.79 0.96
N ASP A 13 11.49 -8.86 0.54
CA ASP A 13 11.97 -9.88 -0.39
C ASP A 13 12.13 -11.28 0.25
N SER A 14 11.99 -11.39 1.57
CA SER A 14 12.06 -12.66 2.31
C SER A 14 10.81 -13.53 2.08
N ASP A 15 10.98 -14.85 2.07
CA ASP A 15 9.86 -15.81 2.10
C ASP A 15 9.21 -15.94 3.49
N ASP A 16 9.91 -15.50 4.54
CA ASP A 16 9.41 -15.57 5.92
C ASP A 16 8.39 -14.45 6.20
N TRP A 17 7.19 -14.85 6.59
CA TRP A 17 6.06 -13.92 6.77
C TRP A 17 6.28 -12.93 7.92
N GLU A 18 6.98 -13.32 8.99
CA GLU A 18 7.30 -12.41 10.10
C GLU A 18 8.31 -11.34 9.66
N THR A 19 9.25 -11.74 8.81
CA THR A 19 10.24 -10.85 8.21
C THR A 19 9.56 -9.84 7.29
N LYS A 20 8.64 -10.29 6.41
CA LYS A 20 7.82 -9.38 5.59
C LYS A 20 7.01 -8.41 6.45
N GLU A 21 6.39 -8.88 7.54
CA GLU A 21 5.63 -8.03 8.46
C GLU A 21 6.51 -6.92 9.07
N LYS A 22 7.74 -7.24 9.48
CA LYS A 22 8.71 -6.24 9.97
C LYS A 22 9.02 -5.20 8.90
N GLY A 23 9.23 -5.63 7.66
CA GLY A 23 9.46 -4.72 6.52
C GLY A 23 8.32 -3.73 6.32
N LEU A 24 7.06 -4.21 6.33
CA LEU A 24 5.87 -3.38 6.20
C LEU A 24 5.75 -2.36 7.34
N VAL A 25 5.96 -2.80 8.58
CA VAL A 25 5.96 -1.91 9.75
C VAL A 25 7.06 -0.84 9.64
N SER A 26 8.25 -1.20 9.16
CA SER A 26 9.34 -0.26 8.93
C SER A 26 9.00 0.79 7.87
N ILE A 27 8.37 0.40 6.75
CA ILE A 27 7.91 1.34 5.71
C ILE A 27 6.88 2.30 6.30
N LYS A 28 5.89 1.78 7.05
CA LYS A 28 4.87 2.61 7.70
C LYS A 28 5.48 3.64 8.66
N HIS A 29 6.46 3.23 9.46
CA HIS A 29 7.17 4.15 10.36
C HIS A 29 7.99 5.20 9.58
N LEU A 30 8.63 4.81 8.47
CA LEU A 30 9.35 5.75 7.62
C LEU A 30 8.42 6.77 6.97
N ALA A 31 7.19 6.40 6.61
CA ALA A 31 6.21 7.35 6.09
C ALA A 31 5.98 8.50 7.08
N GLY A 32 5.65 8.17 8.33
CA GLY A 32 5.37 9.18 9.36
C GLY A 32 6.57 9.97 9.87
N SER A 33 7.81 9.55 9.59
CA SER A 33 9.03 10.18 10.16
C SER A 33 10.01 10.76 9.14
N HIS A 34 10.03 10.23 7.91
CA HIS A 34 11.02 10.54 6.87
C HIS A 34 10.41 10.35 5.46
N SER A 35 9.27 11.00 5.21
CA SER A 35 8.50 10.84 3.96
C SER A 35 9.29 11.18 2.70
N GLU A 36 10.25 12.11 2.78
CA GLU A 36 11.12 12.52 1.67
C GLU A 36 11.95 11.37 1.11
N VAL A 37 12.33 10.40 1.96
CA VAL A 37 13.06 9.22 1.52
C VAL A 37 12.16 8.26 0.77
N LEU A 38 10.88 8.17 1.14
CA LEU A 38 9.92 7.35 0.41
C LEU A 38 9.64 7.91 -0.98
N LEU A 39 9.46 9.24 -1.09
CA LEU A 39 9.22 9.91 -2.38
C LEU A 39 10.32 9.62 -3.41
N SER A 40 11.59 9.56 -2.96
CA SER A 40 12.73 9.26 -3.85
C SER A 40 12.68 7.87 -4.49
N ARG A 41 11.90 6.92 -3.94
CA ARG A 41 11.78 5.53 -4.39
C ARG A 41 10.33 5.05 -4.38
N LEU A 42 9.39 5.97 -4.58
CA LEU A 42 7.97 5.74 -4.35
C LEU A 42 7.43 4.53 -5.13
N ARG A 43 7.75 4.47 -6.41
CA ARG A 43 7.34 3.40 -7.31
C ARG A 43 7.79 2.02 -6.81
N GLU A 44 9.04 1.91 -6.37
CA GLU A 44 9.60 0.65 -5.86
C GLU A 44 8.91 0.21 -4.57
N ILE A 45 8.67 1.16 -3.66
CA ILE A 45 7.95 0.90 -2.40
C ILE A 45 6.53 0.44 -2.70
N CYS A 46 5.80 1.15 -3.57
CA CYS A 46 4.42 0.82 -3.90
C CYS A 46 4.32 -0.55 -4.57
N LEU A 47 5.25 -0.90 -5.46
CA LEU A 47 5.32 -2.25 -6.04
C LEU A 47 5.55 -3.33 -4.96
N ALA A 48 6.53 -3.11 -4.07
CA ALA A 48 6.84 -4.07 -3.02
C ALA A 48 5.65 -4.26 -2.05
N VAL A 49 5.03 -3.18 -1.58
CA VAL A 49 3.88 -3.26 -0.67
C VAL A 49 2.65 -3.85 -1.38
N THR A 50 2.37 -3.43 -2.61
CA THR A 50 1.24 -3.95 -3.40
C THR A 50 1.37 -5.45 -3.65
N SER A 51 2.58 -5.97 -3.85
CA SER A 51 2.80 -7.41 -4.03
C SER A 51 2.38 -8.25 -2.81
N GLU A 52 2.32 -7.63 -1.63
CA GLU A 52 1.93 -8.27 -0.38
C GLU A 52 0.43 -8.13 -0.05
N VAL A 53 -0.33 -7.33 -0.81
CA VAL A 53 -1.77 -7.09 -0.58
C VAL A 53 -2.59 -8.37 -0.71
N ALA A 54 -2.24 -9.25 -1.65
CA ALA A 54 -2.89 -10.55 -1.86
C ALA A 54 -2.15 -11.73 -1.19
N ASN A 55 -1.31 -11.47 -0.18
CA ASN A 55 -0.53 -12.51 0.49
C ASN A 55 -1.45 -13.55 1.16
N LEU A 56 -1.11 -14.84 1.01
CA LEU A 56 -1.85 -15.98 1.59
C LEU A 56 -1.93 -15.92 3.13
N ARG A 57 -0.99 -15.24 3.78
CA ARG A 57 -1.04 -14.92 5.20
C ARG A 57 -1.83 -13.64 5.37
N SER A 58 -3.08 -13.76 5.83
CA SER A 58 -3.97 -12.63 6.02
C SER A 58 -3.42 -11.52 6.92
N LYS A 59 -2.50 -11.84 7.85
CA LYS A 59 -1.80 -10.83 8.67
C LYS A 59 -0.84 -9.96 7.85
N VAL A 60 -0.10 -10.57 6.93
CA VAL A 60 0.80 -9.84 6.02
C VAL A 60 0.00 -8.99 5.04
N SER A 61 -1.04 -9.58 4.44
CA SER A 61 -1.99 -8.88 3.57
C SER A 61 -2.61 -7.66 4.27
N TYR A 62 -3.15 -7.85 5.48
CA TYR A 62 -3.70 -6.76 6.28
C TYR A 62 -2.66 -5.67 6.57
N SER A 63 -1.43 -6.05 6.96
CA SER A 63 -0.36 -5.10 7.23
C SER A 63 0.03 -4.29 5.98
N ALA A 64 0.04 -4.92 4.80
CA ALA A 64 0.32 -4.26 3.53
C ALA A 64 -0.76 -3.23 3.18
N ILE A 65 -2.03 -3.61 3.33
CA ILE A 65 -3.19 -2.73 3.10
C ILE A 65 -3.17 -1.51 4.03
N VAL A 66 -2.86 -1.71 5.32
CA VAL A 66 -2.73 -0.61 6.29
C VAL A 66 -1.53 0.27 5.96
N THR A 67 -0.43 -0.32 5.48
CA THR A 67 0.76 0.44 5.06
C THR A 67 0.43 1.34 3.86
N LEU A 68 -0.32 0.84 2.87
CA LEU A 68 -0.81 1.67 1.75
C LEU A 68 -1.69 2.83 2.23
N GLY A 69 -2.58 2.59 3.20
CA GLY A 69 -3.38 3.65 3.82
C GLY A 69 -2.51 4.76 4.43
N GLU A 70 -1.48 4.40 5.18
CA GLU A 70 -0.53 5.37 5.75
C GLU A 70 0.20 6.16 4.65
N LEU A 71 0.61 5.50 3.57
CA LEU A 71 1.26 6.16 2.44
C LEU A 71 0.33 7.18 1.78
N PHE A 72 -0.95 6.88 1.58
CA PHE A 72 -1.91 7.84 1.06
C PHE A 72 -2.10 9.04 1.98
N VAL A 73 -2.27 8.83 3.29
CA VAL A 73 -2.42 9.93 4.26
C VAL A 73 -1.18 10.84 4.28
N THR A 74 0.00 10.22 4.19
CA THR A 74 1.27 10.94 4.38
C THR A 74 1.76 11.63 3.12
N LEU A 75 1.66 10.94 1.97
CA LEU A 75 2.24 11.39 0.70
C LEU A 75 1.21 12.06 -0.22
N LYS A 76 -0.09 11.80 -0.01
CA LYS A 76 -1.19 12.51 -0.69
C LYS A 76 -1.07 12.50 -2.22
N GLU A 77 -1.11 13.67 -2.86
CA GLU A 77 -1.04 13.84 -4.32
C GLU A 77 0.25 13.27 -4.92
N ASP A 78 1.34 13.10 -4.15
CA ASP A 78 2.54 12.42 -4.64
C ASP A 78 2.26 10.95 -5.00
N MET A 79 1.20 10.35 -4.45
CA MET A 79 0.75 8.99 -4.77
C MET A 79 -0.02 8.89 -6.10
N ASP A 80 -0.34 10.00 -6.77
CA ASP A 80 -1.19 10.03 -7.97
C ASP A 80 -0.75 9.07 -9.08
N SER A 81 0.57 8.82 -9.19
CA SER A 81 1.15 7.90 -10.18
C SER A 81 0.93 6.42 -9.87
N GLU A 82 0.64 6.09 -8.61
CA GLU A 82 0.53 4.71 -8.12
C GLU A 82 -0.93 4.27 -7.90
N VAL A 83 -1.88 5.22 -7.92
CA VAL A 83 -3.31 4.99 -7.62
C VAL A 83 -3.91 3.86 -8.46
N ASP A 84 -3.62 3.78 -9.76
CA ASP A 84 -4.25 2.80 -10.65
C ASP A 84 -3.91 1.35 -10.25
N GLU A 85 -2.65 1.11 -9.86
CA GLU A 85 -2.22 -0.22 -9.44
C GLU A 85 -2.76 -0.56 -8.05
N VAL A 86 -2.66 0.40 -7.12
CA VAL A 86 -3.12 0.21 -5.74
C VAL A 86 -4.63 -0.01 -5.67
N ALA A 87 -5.42 0.80 -6.39
CA ALA A 87 -6.88 0.64 -6.46
C ALA A 87 -7.26 -0.75 -6.99
N ARG A 88 -6.60 -1.21 -8.06
CA ARG A 88 -6.85 -2.52 -8.66
C ARG A 88 -6.65 -3.66 -7.66
N VAL A 89 -5.53 -3.70 -6.94
CA VAL A 89 -5.25 -4.80 -6.00
C VAL A 89 -6.17 -4.75 -4.77
N LEU A 90 -6.52 -3.55 -4.28
CA LEU A 90 -7.42 -3.41 -3.14
C LEU A 90 -8.83 -3.87 -3.49
N LEU A 91 -9.33 -3.52 -4.69
CA LEU A 91 -10.64 -3.99 -5.15
C LEU A 91 -10.69 -5.51 -5.32
N GLN A 92 -9.62 -6.14 -5.80
CA GLN A 92 -9.54 -7.61 -5.87
C GLN A 92 -9.63 -8.27 -4.47
N VAL A 93 -9.02 -7.65 -3.45
CA VAL A 93 -9.09 -8.12 -2.07
C VAL A 93 -10.50 -7.96 -1.50
N VAL A 94 -11.16 -6.83 -1.76
CA VAL A 94 -12.54 -6.59 -1.29
C VAL A 94 -13.50 -7.69 -1.73
N CYS A 95 -13.30 -8.27 -2.91
CA CYS A 95 -14.19 -9.31 -3.43
C CYS A 95 -13.88 -10.74 -2.93
N ASN A 96 -12.67 -11.02 -2.46
CA ASN A 96 -12.16 -12.42 -2.38
C ASN A 96 -11.50 -12.80 -1.05
N CYS A 97 -11.49 -11.91 -0.05
CA CYS A 97 -10.75 -12.12 1.20
C CYS A 97 -11.66 -12.19 2.44
N PRO A 98 -11.15 -12.66 3.60
CA PRO A 98 -11.90 -12.64 4.85
C PRO A 98 -12.36 -11.23 5.23
N GLU A 99 -13.51 -11.13 5.90
CA GLU A 99 -14.20 -9.87 6.23
C GLU A 99 -13.27 -8.80 6.86
N PHE A 100 -12.32 -9.19 7.72
CA PHE A 100 -11.43 -8.21 8.35
C PHE A 100 -10.40 -7.60 7.37
N VAL A 101 -9.95 -8.38 6.38
CA VAL A 101 -9.03 -7.92 5.33
C VAL A 101 -9.80 -7.09 4.31
N GLU A 102 -10.99 -7.54 3.92
CA GLU A 102 -11.93 -6.80 3.08
C GLU A 102 -12.22 -5.41 3.65
N LYS A 103 -12.54 -5.33 4.96
CA LYS A 103 -12.80 -4.06 5.64
C LYS A 103 -11.59 -3.13 5.60
N ALA A 104 -10.40 -3.66 5.83
CA ALA A 104 -9.18 -2.87 5.72
C ALA A 104 -8.98 -2.34 4.29
N ALA A 105 -9.20 -3.17 3.27
CA ALA A 105 -9.05 -2.76 1.88
C ALA A 105 -10.08 -1.68 1.49
N SER A 106 -11.33 -1.85 1.91
CA SER A 106 -12.40 -0.87 1.71
C SER A 106 -12.10 0.47 2.39
N GLN A 107 -11.58 0.43 3.62
CA GLN A 107 -11.14 1.63 4.35
C GLN A 107 -9.98 2.32 3.62
N THR A 108 -8.97 1.56 3.18
CA THR A 108 -7.83 2.12 2.44
C THR A 108 -8.26 2.74 1.11
N LEU A 109 -9.23 2.16 0.39
CA LEU A 109 -9.80 2.77 -0.81
C LEU A 109 -10.51 4.11 -0.52
N GLY A 110 -11.20 4.22 0.62
CA GLY A 110 -11.77 5.48 1.09
C GLY A 110 -10.68 6.53 1.36
N ILE A 111 -9.66 6.15 2.12
CA ILE A 111 -8.49 7.01 2.43
C ILE A 111 -7.81 7.49 1.14
N MET A 112 -7.60 6.59 0.17
CA MET A 112 -7.06 6.93 -1.14
C MET A 112 -7.89 8.05 -1.79
N GLY A 113 -9.21 7.89 -1.88
CA GLY A 113 -10.09 8.88 -2.50
C GLY A 113 -10.09 10.25 -1.81
N GLU A 114 -9.81 10.29 -0.51
CA GLU A 114 -9.75 11.53 0.27
C GLU A 114 -8.40 12.27 0.16
N ASN A 115 -7.32 11.59 -0.22
CA ASN A 115 -5.95 12.13 -0.11
C ASN A 115 -5.23 12.35 -1.45
N VAL A 116 -5.71 11.75 -2.54
CA VAL A 116 -5.13 11.94 -3.89
C VAL A 116 -5.94 12.95 -4.70
N THR A 117 -5.45 13.33 -5.88
CA THR A 117 -6.21 14.26 -6.74
C THR A 117 -7.58 13.67 -7.09
N PRO A 118 -8.71 14.38 -6.90
CA PRO A 118 -10.06 13.82 -7.12
C PRO A 118 -10.27 13.22 -8.51
N ALA A 119 -9.72 13.87 -9.55
CA ALA A 119 -9.78 13.37 -10.92
C ALA A 119 -9.02 12.04 -11.10
N ARG A 120 -7.90 11.87 -10.38
CA ARG A 120 -7.11 10.62 -10.38
C ARG A 120 -7.83 9.51 -9.63
N ALA A 121 -8.37 9.79 -8.44
CA ALA A 121 -9.18 8.83 -7.68
C ALA A 121 -10.35 8.32 -8.53
N MET A 122 -11.11 9.23 -9.15
CA MET A 122 -12.25 8.89 -9.98
C MET A 122 -11.84 8.06 -11.21
N ALA A 123 -10.77 8.46 -11.92
CA ALA A 123 -10.28 7.72 -13.08
C ALA A 123 -9.86 6.30 -12.71
N ALA A 124 -9.10 6.13 -11.63
CA ALA A 124 -8.62 4.84 -11.16
C ALA A 124 -9.78 3.92 -10.77
N LEU A 125 -10.75 4.42 -10.00
CA LEU A 125 -11.91 3.63 -9.57
C LEU A 125 -12.81 3.21 -10.74
N LEU A 126 -12.99 4.07 -11.74
CA LEU A 126 -13.76 3.73 -12.94
C LEU A 126 -13.05 2.68 -13.80
N ASP A 127 -11.73 2.79 -13.98
CA ASP A 127 -10.97 1.81 -14.79
C ASP A 127 -10.87 0.44 -14.09
N SER A 128 -10.68 0.45 -12.76
CA SER A 128 -10.53 -0.77 -11.97
C SER A 128 -11.86 -1.45 -11.61
N GLY A 129 -12.98 -0.71 -11.58
CA GLY A 129 -14.32 -1.25 -11.32
C GLY A 129 -15.04 -1.85 -12.55
N VAL A 130 -14.52 -1.65 -13.77
CA VAL A 130 -15.16 -2.04 -15.04
C VAL A 130 -14.64 -3.39 -15.58
N ARG A 131 -14.22 -4.32 -14.73
CA ARG A 131 -13.83 -5.68 -15.16
C ARG A 131 -14.47 -6.78 -14.36
#